data_AF-A0A2W6CI60-F1
#
_entry.id   AF-A0A2W6CI60-F1
#
_cell.length_a   1.000
_cell.length_b   1.000
_cell.length_c   1.000
_cell.angle_alpha   90.00
_cell.angle_beta   90.00
_cell.angle_gamma   90.00
#
_symmetry.space_group_name_H-M   'P 1'
#
loop_
_entity.id
_entity.type
_entity.pdbx_description
1 polymer ?
#
loop_
_entity_poly.entity_id
_entity_poly.type
_entity_poly.pdbx_seq_one_letter_code
_entity_poly.pdbx_strand_id
1 'polypeptide(L)'
;AERPDVFNHNVEVVPRLYPVARRGSTWERSTRVLRNAKEYAGDEVTTKSGLMVGLGETFEEMVDALGVLRESHVQVLTVGQYLRPTAGHLPVARWWAPEEMDGLRAVGTDLGFAHVEASPLTRSSYHAKAAVASAQSAYVGAGHGSD
;
A
#
# COMPACT_ATOMS: atom_id res chain seq x y z
N ALA A 1 -3.50 25.93 -0.33
CA ALA A 1 -3.57 24.50 0.03
C ALA A 1 -2.15 23.98 0.20
N GLU A 2 -1.92 23.09 1.16
CA GLU A 2 -0.61 22.45 1.35
C GLU A 2 -0.30 21.49 0.19
N ARG A 3 0.98 21.36 -0.19
CA ARG A 3 1.47 20.49 -1.28
C ARG A 3 2.53 19.53 -0.74
N PRO A 4 2.14 18.36 -0.19
CA PRO A 4 3.10 17.42 0.35
C PRO A 4 3.82 16.64 -0.77
N ASP A 5 5.10 16.34 -0.59
CA ASP A 5 5.84 15.45 -1.50
C ASP A 5 5.24 14.04 -1.52
N VAL A 6 4.67 13.61 -0.39
CA VAL A 6 4.03 12.31 -0.21
C VAL A 6 2.65 12.47 0.38
N PHE A 7 1.65 11.94 -0.31
CA PHE A 7 0.31 11.76 0.24
C PHE A 7 0.12 10.29 0.62
N ASN A 8 0.00 10.01 1.92
CA ASN A 8 -0.20 8.66 2.43
C ASN A 8 -1.63 8.46 2.96
N HIS A 9 -2.30 7.42 2.48
CA HIS A 9 -3.56 6.93 3.05
C HIS A 9 -3.60 5.40 3.03
N ASN A 10 -3.56 4.78 4.21
CA ASN A 10 -3.56 3.33 4.31
C ASN A 10 -4.96 2.73 4.13
N VAL A 11 -5.03 1.63 3.37
CA VAL A 11 -6.22 0.79 3.27
C VAL A 11 -6.27 -0.29 4.37
N GLU A 12 -5.13 -0.60 4.98
CA GLU A 12 -4.87 -1.54 6.09
C GLU A 12 -5.22 -3.01 5.85
N VAL A 13 -6.34 -3.35 5.22
CA VAL A 13 -6.77 -4.75 5.05
C VAL A 13 -7.46 -4.95 3.70
N VAL A 14 -7.68 -6.20 3.28
CA VAL A 14 -8.44 -6.52 2.05
C VAL A 14 -9.93 -6.14 2.17
N PRO A 15 -10.65 -5.91 1.06
CA PRO A 15 -12.05 -5.45 1.06
C PRO A 15 -12.99 -6.24 1.97
N ARG A 16 -12.90 -7.58 1.98
CA ARG A 16 -13.75 -8.45 2.82
C ARG A 16 -13.61 -8.15 4.32
N LEU A 17 -12.44 -7.69 4.77
CA LEU A 17 -12.14 -7.44 6.18
C LEU A 17 -12.45 -6.00 6.62
N TYR A 18 -12.81 -5.09 5.72
CA TYR A 18 -13.11 -3.70 6.06
C TYR A 18 -14.22 -3.53 7.13
N PRO A 19 -15.37 -4.23 7.04
CA PRO A 19 -16.44 -4.07 8.03
C PRO A 19 -16.02 -4.41 9.46
N VAL A 20 -15.04 -5.31 9.61
CA VAL A 20 -14.56 -5.76 10.92
C VAL A 20 -13.35 -4.96 11.40
N ALA A 21 -12.39 -4.64 10.53
CA ALA A 21 -11.13 -4.00 10.91
C ALA A 21 -11.14 -2.46 10.77
N ARG A 22 -12.02 -1.87 9.95
CA ARG A 22 -12.07 -0.43 9.67
C ARG A 22 -13.49 0.14 9.76
N ARG A 23 -14.13 -0.06 10.92
CA ARG A 23 -15.47 0.48 11.20
C ARG A 23 -15.53 1.98 10.91
N GLY A 24 -16.48 2.40 10.06
CA GLY A 24 -16.66 3.81 9.65
C GLY A 24 -15.98 4.21 8.34
N SER A 25 -15.25 3.30 7.69
CA SER A 25 -14.69 3.50 6.35
C SER A 25 -15.09 2.36 5.42
N THR A 26 -14.99 2.58 4.10
CA THR A 26 -15.14 1.54 3.08
C THR A 26 -13.90 1.47 2.21
N TRP A 27 -13.69 0.33 1.56
CA TRP A 27 -12.57 0.11 0.64
C TRP A 27 -12.59 1.16 -0.47
N GLU A 28 -13.75 1.33 -1.11
CA GLU A 28 -13.99 2.24 -2.23
C GLU A 28 -13.75 3.70 -1.84
N ARG A 29 -14.13 4.09 -0.61
CA ARG A 29 -13.84 5.43 -0.10
C ARG A 29 -12.32 5.62 0.04
N SER A 30 -11.62 4.61 0.56
CA SER A 30 -10.18 4.70 0.80
C SER A 30 -9.38 4.75 -0.50
N THR A 31 -9.73 3.93 -1.50
CA THR A 31 -9.07 3.94 -2.80
C THR A 31 -9.40 5.20 -3.60
N ARG A 32 -10.64 5.73 -3.48
CA ARG A 32 -11.00 7.04 -4.06
C ARG A 32 -10.18 8.19 -3.48
N VAL A 33 -9.87 8.18 -2.18
CA VAL A 33 -8.99 9.21 -1.59
C VAL A 33 -7.61 9.22 -2.25
N LEU A 34 -7.02 8.05 -2.50
CA LEU A 34 -5.72 7.91 -3.15
C LEU A 34 -5.77 8.36 -4.62
N ARG A 35 -6.81 7.93 -5.36
CA ARG A 35 -7.05 8.36 -6.74
C ARG A 35 -7.16 9.88 -6.83
N ASN A 36 -8.01 10.48 -6.00
CA ASN A 36 -8.22 11.92 -5.97
C ASN A 36 -6.92 12.69 -5.66
N ALA A 37 -6.10 12.19 -4.72
CA ALA A 37 -4.82 12.82 -4.42
C ALA A 37 -3.91 12.91 -5.66
N LYS A 38 -3.84 11.82 -6.46
CA LYS A 38 -3.08 11.82 -7.71
C LYS A 38 -3.73 12.70 -8.78
N GLU A 39 -5.05 12.65 -8.95
CA GLU A 39 -5.77 13.46 -9.95
C GLU A 39 -5.62 14.97 -9.69
N TYR A 40 -5.59 15.40 -8.43
CA TYR A 40 -5.48 16.82 -8.09
C TYR A 40 -4.06 17.38 -8.18
N ALA A 41 -3.04 16.62 -7.75
CA ALA A 41 -1.66 17.10 -7.67
C ALA A 41 -0.76 16.55 -8.78
N GLY A 42 -1.26 15.62 -9.61
CA GLY A 42 -0.52 15.02 -10.71
C GLY A 42 0.80 14.40 -10.25
N ASP A 43 1.89 14.77 -10.91
CA ASP A 43 3.22 14.22 -10.67
C ASP A 43 4.01 14.94 -9.58
N GLU A 44 3.46 16.03 -9.05
CA GLU A 44 4.05 16.72 -7.89
C GLU A 44 3.88 15.90 -6.59
N VAL A 45 2.98 14.91 -6.56
CA VAL A 45 2.73 14.08 -5.38
C VAL A 45 3.06 12.61 -5.64
N THR A 46 3.77 12.01 -4.68
CA THR A 46 3.89 10.56 -4.57
C THR A 46 2.78 10.02 -3.66
N THR A 47 1.94 9.13 -4.18
CA THR A 47 0.91 8.45 -3.39
C THR A 47 1.46 7.19 -2.73
N LYS A 48 1.12 7.02 -1.45
CA LYS A 48 1.50 5.86 -0.64
C LYS A 48 0.27 5.21 -0.01
N SER A 49 0.30 3.89 0.07
CA SER A 49 -0.65 3.14 0.91
C SER A 49 0.03 1.97 1.60
N GLY A 50 -0.71 1.37 2.52
CA GLY A 50 -0.26 0.25 3.34
C GLY A 50 -1.39 -0.74 3.60
N LEU A 51 -1.01 -2.01 3.64
CA LEU A 51 -1.81 -3.15 4.06
C LEU A 51 -1.10 -3.88 5.20
N MET A 52 -1.87 -4.58 6.01
CA MET A 52 -1.41 -5.54 6.99
C MET A 52 -1.91 -6.93 6.63
N VAL A 53 -1.08 -7.92 6.92
CA VAL A 53 -1.43 -9.34 6.81
C VAL A 53 -1.53 -9.99 8.19
N GLY A 54 -2.19 -11.14 8.25
CA GLY A 54 -2.40 -11.93 9.46
C GLY A 54 -3.76 -11.73 10.13
N LEU A 55 -4.73 -11.12 9.44
CA LEU A 55 -6.11 -10.92 9.94
C LEU A 55 -7.13 -11.87 9.29
N GLY A 56 -6.68 -12.77 8.42
CA GLY A 56 -7.48 -13.83 7.80
C GLY A 56 -7.73 -13.63 6.31
N GLU A 57 -7.01 -12.72 5.68
CA GLU A 57 -6.89 -12.57 4.23
C GLU A 57 -6.11 -13.72 3.59
N THR A 58 -6.46 -14.07 2.35
CA THR A 58 -5.68 -15.01 1.53
C THR A 58 -4.63 -14.29 0.69
N PHE A 59 -3.74 -15.05 0.06
CA PHE A 59 -2.76 -14.50 -0.87
C PHE A 59 -3.44 -13.87 -2.09
N GLU A 60 -4.46 -14.52 -2.63
CA GLU A 60 -5.23 -14.05 -3.79
C GLU A 60 -5.95 -12.74 -3.49
N GLU A 61 -6.60 -12.63 -2.32
CA GLU A 61 -7.25 -11.38 -1.92
C GLU A 61 -6.25 -10.22 -1.77
N MET A 62 -5.02 -10.53 -1.33
CA MET A 62 -3.95 -9.55 -1.29
C MET A 62 -3.53 -9.12 -2.69
N VAL A 63 -3.33 -10.06 -3.63
CA VAL A 63 -2.99 -9.77 -5.03
C VAL A 63 -4.07 -8.89 -5.68
N ASP A 64 -5.34 -9.22 -5.51
CA ASP A 64 -6.47 -8.42 -6.03
C ASP A 64 -6.45 -7.00 -5.43
N ALA A 65 -6.22 -6.89 -4.12
CA ALA A 65 -6.10 -5.60 -3.45
C ALA A 65 -4.92 -4.76 -3.99
N LEU A 66 -3.77 -5.39 -4.28
CA LEU A 66 -2.61 -4.70 -4.88
C LEU A 66 -2.95 -4.17 -6.28
N GLY A 67 -3.66 -4.96 -7.09
CA GLY A 67 -4.13 -4.53 -8.41
C GLY A 67 -4.99 -3.26 -8.33
N VAL A 68 -6.00 -3.26 -7.45
CA VAL A 68 -6.89 -2.10 -7.28
C VAL A 68 -6.14 -0.87 -6.73
N LEU A 69 -5.17 -1.06 -5.83
CA LEU A 69 -4.32 0.03 -5.34
C LEU A 69 -3.48 0.63 -6.47
N ARG A 70 -2.94 -0.21 -7.36
CA ARG A 70 -2.20 0.25 -8.53
C ARG A 70 -3.10 1.03 -9.50
N GLU A 71 -4.29 0.52 -9.80
CA GLU A 71 -5.30 1.22 -10.61
C GLU A 71 -5.76 2.55 -9.98
N SER A 72 -5.62 2.68 -8.66
CA SER A 72 -5.89 3.91 -7.90
C SER A 72 -4.66 4.82 -7.80
N HIS A 73 -3.68 4.60 -8.67
CA HIS A 73 -2.44 5.35 -8.80
C HIS A 73 -1.54 5.35 -7.57
N VAL A 74 -1.59 4.34 -6.71
CA VAL A 74 -0.60 4.20 -5.62
C VAL A 74 0.77 3.87 -6.22
N GLN A 75 1.80 4.61 -5.79
CA GLN A 75 3.19 4.44 -6.24
C GLN A 75 4.05 3.70 -5.21
N VAL A 76 3.82 3.93 -3.92
CA VAL A 76 4.56 3.30 -2.83
C VAL A 76 3.63 2.40 -2.02
N LEU A 77 4.01 1.13 -1.90
CA LEU A 77 3.26 0.13 -1.14
C LEU A 77 4.06 -0.36 0.06
N THR A 78 3.36 -0.53 1.18
CA THR A 78 3.91 -1.22 2.36
C THR A 78 3.01 -2.37 2.78
N VAL A 79 3.59 -3.52 3.09
CA VAL A 79 2.88 -4.69 3.63
C VAL A 79 3.61 -5.17 4.89
N GLY A 80 2.91 -5.15 6.03
CA GLY A 80 3.47 -5.55 7.31
C GLY A 80 2.62 -6.63 8.00
N GLN A 81 3.24 -7.38 8.92
CA GLN A 81 2.47 -8.28 9.78
C GLN A 81 1.65 -7.48 10.79
N TYR A 82 0.36 -7.78 10.91
CA TYR A 82 -0.49 -7.29 11.98
C TYR A 82 0.04 -7.82 13.31
N LEU A 83 0.45 -6.89 14.18
CA LEU A 83 0.78 -7.18 15.57
C LEU A 83 -0.38 -6.75 16.44
N ARG A 84 -1.04 -7.72 17.06
CA ARG A 84 -2.16 -7.47 17.97
C ARG A 84 -1.70 -6.61 19.15
N PRO A 85 -2.22 -5.37 19.33
CA PRO A 85 -1.76 -4.49 20.38
C PRO A 85 -2.17 -4.97 21.78
N THR A 86 -3.43 -5.40 21.93
CA THR A 86 -3.97 -5.91 23.21
C THR A 86 -4.96 -7.04 22.96
N ALA A 87 -5.33 -7.77 24.02
CA ALA A 87 -6.34 -8.82 23.98
C ALA A 87 -7.76 -8.35 23.59
N GLY A 88 -8.03 -7.03 23.59
CA GLY A 88 -9.30 -6.47 23.12
C GLY A 88 -9.35 -6.24 21.61
N HIS A 89 -8.21 -6.28 20.91
CA HIS A 89 -8.15 -6.12 19.46
C HIS A 89 -8.35 -7.45 18.75
N LEU A 90 -8.59 -7.39 17.43
CA LEU A 90 -8.74 -8.57 16.58
C LEU A 90 -7.58 -9.55 16.82
N PRO A 91 -7.85 -10.87 16.95
CA PRO A 91 -6.79 -11.85 17.09
C PRO A 91 -5.96 -11.93 15.81
N VAL A 92 -4.68 -12.29 15.94
CA VAL A 92 -3.88 -12.69 14.79
C VAL A 92 -4.43 -14.02 14.29
N ALA A 93 -4.88 -14.06 13.04
CA ALA A 93 -5.38 -15.26 12.40
C ALA A 93 -4.22 -16.18 11.95
N ARG A 94 -3.16 -15.59 11.39
CA ARG A 94 -1.93 -16.31 11.03
C ARG A 94 -0.71 -15.41 11.02
N TRP A 95 0.46 -16.01 11.16
CA TRP A 95 1.74 -15.37 10.91
C TRP A 95 2.17 -15.71 9.50
N TRP A 96 2.38 -14.69 8.67
CA TRP A 96 2.87 -14.89 7.32
C TRP A 96 4.38 -15.14 7.34
N ALA A 97 4.83 -16.13 6.57
CA ALA A 97 6.25 -16.42 6.41
C ALA A 97 6.94 -15.33 5.57
N PRO A 98 8.26 -15.08 5.78
CA PRO A 98 9.02 -14.14 4.95
C PRO A 98 8.87 -14.40 3.44
N GLU A 99 8.83 -15.66 3.02
CA GLU A 99 8.72 -16.07 1.63
C GLU A 99 7.35 -15.68 1.01
N GLU A 100 6.28 -15.72 1.81
CA GLU A 100 4.96 -15.27 1.36
C GLU A 100 4.95 -13.75 1.16
N MET A 101 5.66 -13.00 2.01
CA MET A 101 5.81 -11.55 1.87
C MET A 101 6.73 -11.17 0.70
N ASP A 102 7.77 -11.97 0.43
CA ASP A 102 8.58 -11.85 -0.78
C ASP A 102 7.71 -12.06 -2.03
N GLY A 103 6.77 -13.02 -1.99
CA GLY A 103 5.78 -13.22 -3.05
C GLY A 103 4.92 -11.99 -3.30
N LEU A 104 4.39 -11.36 -2.25
CA LEU A 104 3.62 -10.11 -2.39
C LEU A 104 4.48 -8.94 -2.91
N ARG A 105 5.76 -8.88 -2.52
CA ARG A 105 6.71 -7.90 -3.03
C ARG A 105 6.90 -8.05 -4.53
N ALA A 106 7.15 -9.28 -4.99
CA ALA A 106 7.32 -9.59 -6.40
C ALA A 106 6.08 -9.21 -7.21
N VAL A 107 4.88 -9.60 -6.74
CA VAL A 107 3.62 -9.20 -7.38
C VAL A 107 3.47 -7.69 -7.45
N GLY A 108 3.73 -6.97 -6.36
CA GLY A 108 3.68 -5.50 -6.36
C GLY A 108 4.68 -4.88 -7.33
N THR A 109 5.90 -5.40 -7.41
CA THR A 109 6.88 -4.94 -8.40
C THR A 109 6.39 -5.18 -9.83
N ASP A 110 5.87 -6.36 -10.12
CA ASP A 110 5.35 -6.72 -11.46
C ASP A 110 4.12 -5.89 -11.87
N LEU A 111 3.28 -5.51 -10.90
CA LEU A 111 2.16 -4.58 -11.11
C LEU A 111 2.62 -3.14 -11.37
N GLY A 112 3.91 -2.82 -11.21
CA GLY A 112 4.47 -1.51 -11.51
C GLY A 112 4.33 -0.50 -10.36
N PHE A 113 4.31 -0.95 -9.10
CA PHE A 113 4.57 -0.05 -7.98
C PHE A 113 6.03 0.42 -8.03
N ALA A 114 6.26 1.71 -7.83
CA ALA A 114 7.61 2.28 -7.89
C ALA A 114 8.49 1.86 -6.70
N HIS A 115 7.85 1.55 -5.56
CA HIS A 115 8.53 0.96 -4.41
C HIS A 115 7.57 0.06 -3.64
N VAL A 116 8.04 -1.14 -3.28
CA VAL A 116 7.30 -2.09 -2.45
C VAL A 116 8.17 -2.54 -1.30
N GLU A 117 7.71 -2.30 -0.08
CA GLU A 117 8.30 -2.86 1.13
C GLU A 117 7.33 -3.88 1.72
N ALA A 118 7.74 -5.15 1.79
CA ALA A 118 6.95 -6.21 2.38
C ALA A 118 7.83 -7.08 3.29
N SER A 119 7.59 -6.99 4.60
CA SER A 119 8.27 -7.79 5.61
C SER A 119 7.48 -7.81 6.92
N PRO A 120 7.68 -8.79 7.82
CA PRO A 120 6.94 -8.83 9.09
C PRO A 120 7.14 -7.56 9.94
N LEU A 121 8.29 -6.91 9.80
CA LEU A 121 8.67 -5.72 10.56
C LEU A 121 8.35 -4.41 9.85
N THR A 122 7.90 -4.43 8.60
CA THR A 122 7.56 -3.21 7.84
C THR A 122 6.48 -2.41 8.57
N ARG A 123 6.71 -1.09 8.67
CA ARG A 123 5.77 -0.12 9.23
C ARG A 123 5.66 1.05 8.28
N SER A 124 4.48 1.67 8.20
CA SER A 124 4.19 2.73 7.24
C SER A 124 5.12 3.97 7.33
N SER A 125 5.79 4.20 8.46
CA SER A 125 6.75 5.29 8.66
C SER A 125 8.24 4.88 8.56
N TYR A 126 8.56 3.58 8.58
CA TYR A 126 9.93 3.10 8.45
C TYR A 126 10.36 3.23 6.97
N HIS A 127 11.62 3.64 6.72
CA HIS A 127 12.20 3.88 5.38
C HIS A 127 11.49 4.86 4.41
N ALA A 128 10.58 5.73 4.88
CA ALA A 128 9.84 6.67 4.02
C ALA A 128 10.74 7.48 3.06
N LYS A 129 11.91 7.95 3.51
CA LYS A 129 12.84 8.72 2.65
C LYS A 129 13.40 7.91 1.46
N ALA A 130 13.70 6.62 1.65
CA ALA A 130 14.23 5.77 0.59
C ALA A 130 13.13 5.38 -0.42
N ALA A 131 11.91 5.18 0.07
CA ALA A 131 10.74 4.92 -0.76
C ALA A 131 10.41 6.11 -1.69
N VAL A 132 10.52 7.35 -1.17
CA VAL A 132 10.28 8.57 -1.94
C VAL A 132 11.30 8.77 -3.04
N ALA A 133 12.58 8.61 -2.73
CA ALA A 133 13.65 8.73 -3.72
C ALA A 133 13.48 7.73 -4.88
N SER A 134 13.08 6.49 -4.57
CA SER A 134 12.82 5.45 -5.57
C SER A 134 11.61 5.80 -6.46
N ALA A 135 10.53 6.32 -5.85
CA ALA A 135 9.33 6.70 -6.58
C ALA A 135 9.54 7.87 -7.54
N GLN A 136 10.30 8.89 -7.12
CA GLN A 136 10.66 10.02 -7.96
C GLN A 136 11.56 9.59 -9.13
N SER A 137 12.51 8.67 -8.90
CA SER A 137 13.42 8.17 -9.95
C SER A 137 12.73 7.28 -10.99
N ALA A 138 11.83 6.39 -10.57
CA ALA A 138 11.15 5.47 -11.49
C ALA A 138 10.20 6.21 -12.46
N TYR A 139 9.63 7.33 -12.03
CA TYR A 139 8.69 8.10 -12.85
C TYR A 139 9.41 9.00 -13.88
N VAL A 140 10.55 9.60 -13.51
CA VAL A 140 11.40 10.37 -14.45
C VAL A 140 11.92 9.49 -15.60
N GLY A 141 12.18 8.21 -15.35
CA GLY A 141 12.60 7.25 -16.39
C GLY A 141 11.49 6.79 -17.34
N ALA A 142 10.22 6.94 -16.97
CA ALA A 142 9.07 6.51 -17.77
C ALA A 142 8.53 7.61 -18.70
N GLY A 143 8.94 8.87 -18.50
CA GLY A 143 8.53 10.00 -19.31
C GLY A 143 9.73 10.79 -19.79
N HIS A 144 10.36 10.37 -20.88
CA HIS A 144 11.04 11.20 -21.90
C HIS A 144 11.52 10.26 -23.04
N GLY A 145 10.56 9.86 -23.87
CA GLY A 145 10.77 9.10 -25.10
C GLY A 145 9.88 9.64 -26.20
N SER A 146 10.11 10.90 -26.59
CA SER A 146 9.68 11.48 -27.86
C SER A 146 10.32 12.88 -27.99
N ASP A 147 11.45 12.93 -28.69
CA ASP A 147 11.73 14.01 -29.64
C ASP A 147 10.75 13.91 -30.82
#